data_AF-A0A3B0V0S1-F1
#
_entry.id   AF-A0A3B0V0S1-F1
#
_cell.length_a   1.000
_cell.length_b   1.000
_cell.length_c   1.000
_cell.angle_alpha   90.00
_cell.angle_beta   90.00
_cell.angle_gamma   90.00
#
_symmetry.space_group_name_H-M   'P 1'
#
loop_
_entity.id
_entity.type
_entity.pdbx_description
1 polymer ?
#
loop_
_entity_poly.entity_id
_entity_poly.type
_entity_poly.pdbx_seq_one_letter_code
_entity_poly.pdbx_strand_id
1 'polypeptide(L)'
;MVNEKKAIFTIGVAAQMLDVHPRTLRIYEQEGLIRPMRKGKWRYYNMNDVQWIECLRSMIHEHGISIAAIKKLLQYTPCWNIADCPFEKRKQCTAFMSNGLVPRKIDEVKPQRIARVDWNVA
;
A
#
# COMPACT_ATOMS: atom_id res chain seq x y z
N MET A 1 -6.59 -18.22 -14.70
CA MET A 1 -7.05 -17.23 -13.70
C MET A 1 -6.03 -17.19 -12.57
N VAL A 2 -5.33 -16.07 -12.40
CA VAL A 2 -4.37 -15.89 -11.30
C VAL A 2 -5.16 -15.63 -10.01
N ASN A 3 -4.92 -16.42 -8.96
CA ASN A 3 -5.53 -16.21 -7.66
C ASN A 3 -4.99 -14.90 -7.04
N GLU A 4 -5.84 -13.89 -6.89
CA GLU A 4 -5.49 -12.55 -6.38
C GLU A 4 -4.94 -12.54 -4.95
N LYS A 5 -5.17 -13.61 -4.18
CA LYS A 5 -4.67 -13.76 -2.81
C LYS A 5 -3.29 -14.42 -2.76
N LYS A 6 -2.93 -15.25 -3.74
CA LYS A 6 -1.66 -16.00 -3.73
C LYS A 6 -0.51 -15.08 -4.16
N ALA A 7 0.49 -14.89 -3.29
CA ALA A 7 1.69 -14.13 -3.62
C ALA A 7 2.60 -14.96 -4.52
N ILE A 8 2.62 -14.62 -5.82
CA ILE A 8 3.31 -15.41 -6.85
C ILE A 8 4.32 -14.60 -7.65
N PHE A 9 4.23 -13.27 -7.67
CA PHE A 9 5.09 -12.42 -8.48
C PHE A 9 6.35 -12.05 -7.72
N THR A 10 7.52 -12.26 -8.32
CA THR A 10 8.78 -11.73 -7.75
C THR A 10 8.83 -10.21 -7.94
N ILE A 11 9.76 -9.53 -7.26
CA ILE A 11 9.96 -8.08 -7.44
C ILE A 11 10.23 -7.70 -8.90
N GLY A 12 10.94 -8.53 -9.67
CA GLY A 12 11.22 -8.27 -11.08
C GLY A 12 9.95 -8.32 -11.92
N VAL A 13 9.14 -9.36 -11.73
CA VAL A 13 7.86 -9.51 -12.45
C VAL A 13 6.89 -8.39 -12.08
N ALA A 14 6.74 -8.08 -10.79
CA ALA A 14 5.88 -6.98 -10.35
C ALA A 14 6.35 -5.63 -10.92
N ALA A 15 7.66 -5.38 -10.95
CA ALA A 15 8.23 -4.17 -11.52
C ALA A 15 7.95 -4.03 -13.03
N GLN A 16 8.04 -5.13 -13.79
CA GLN A 16 7.67 -5.15 -15.20
C GLN A 16 6.18 -4.89 -15.42
N MET A 17 5.30 -5.51 -14.63
CA MET A 17 3.85 -5.31 -14.73
C MET A 17 3.45 -3.84 -14.49
N LEU A 18 4.18 -3.15 -13.60
CA LEU A 18 3.90 -1.77 -13.20
C LEU A 18 4.67 -0.73 -14.01
N ASP A 19 5.49 -1.16 -14.96
CA ASP A 19 6.44 -0.35 -15.71
C ASP A 19 7.28 0.57 -14.79
N VAL A 20 7.96 -0.05 -13.82
CA VAL A 20 8.84 0.65 -12.88
C VAL A 20 10.17 -0.05 -12.71
N HIS A 21 11.17 0.71 -12.27
CA HIS A 21 12.40 0.11 -11.78
C HIS A 21 12.16 -0.64 -10.46
N PRO A 22 12.74 -1.83 -10.22
CA PRO A 22 12.62 -2.56 -8.94
C PRO A 22 13.07 -1.75 -7.71
N ARG A 23 13.87 -0.70 -7.89
CA ARG A 23 14.24 0.24 -6.82
C ARG A 23 13.03 1.01 -6.29
N THR A 24 12.08 1.39 -7.15
CA THR A 24 10.85 2.08 -6.77
C THR A 24 10.03 1.24 -5.79
N LEU A 25 9.88 -0.06 -6.07
CA LEU A 25 9.19 -0.98 -5.15
C LEU A 25 9.91 -1.09 -3.79
N ARG A 26 11.24 -1.10 -3.78
CA ARG A 26 12.01 -1.11 -2.52
C ARG A 26 11.82 0.19 -1.73
N ILE A 27 11.73 1.33 -2.41
CA ILE A 27 11.45 2.63 -1.78
C ILE A 27 10.05 2.61 -1.15
N TYR A 28 9.03 2.15 -1.88
CA TYR A 28 7.67 2.06 -1.31
C TYR A 28 7.60 1.09 -0.13
N GLU A 29 8.33 -0.03 -0.15
CA GLU A 29 8.43 -0.94 1.00
C GLU A 29 9.12 -0.26 2.18
N GLN A 30 10.26 0.42 1.95
CA GLN A 30 11.00 1.13 2.98
C GLN A 30 10.17 2.25 3.63
N GLU A 31 9.35 2.93 2.83
CA GLU A 31 8.44 3.98 3.28
C GLU A 31 7.17 3.45 3.96
N GLY A 32 7.00 2.13 4.04
CA GLY A 32 5.84 1.49 4.66
C GLY A 32 4.56 1.60 3.83
N LEU A 33 4.65 2.03 2.57
CA LEU A 33 3.51 2.14 1.66
C LEU A 33 3.08 0.79 1.10
N ILE A 34 3.96 -0.21 1.10
CA ILE A 34 3.64 -1.58 0.69
C ILE A 34 4.26 -2.60 1.63
N ARG A 35 3.68 -3.79 1.68
CA ARG A 35 4.17 -4.90 2.51
C ARG A 35 4.14 -6.22 1.73
N PRO A 36 5.13 -6.48 0.86
CA PRO A 36 5.21 -7.73 0.14
C PRO A 36 5.43 -8.90 1.10
N MET A 37 4.99 -10.10 0.69
CA MET A 37 5.31 -11.33 1.42
C MET A 37 6.80 -11.63 1.29
N ARG A 38 7.46 -11.97 2.40
CA ARG A 38 8.90 -12.27 2.39
C ARG A 38 9.15 -13.76 2.61
N LYS A 39 10.09 -14.32 1.84
CA LYS A 39 10.71 -15.63 2.09
C LYS A 39 12.22 -15.43 2.06
N GLY A 40 12.81 -15.14 3.23
CA GLY A 40 14.20 -14.70 3.35
C GLY A 40 14.43 -13.36 2.62
N LYS A 41 15.36 -13.36 1.65
CA LYS A 41 15.67 -12.18 0.83
C LYS A 41 14.65 -11.89 -0.28
N TRP A 42 13.80 -12.87 -0.60
CA TRP A 42 12.86 -12.79 -1.71
C TRP A 42 11.58 -12.09 -1.29
N ARG A 43 11.06 -11.25 -2.19
CA ARG A 43 9.80 -10.52 -2.05
C ARG A 43 8.82 -11.06 -3.07
N TYR A 44 7.63 -11.39 -2.58
CA TYR A 44 6.52 -11.88 -3.38
C TYR A 44 5.34 -10.95 -3.27
N TYR A 45 4.76 -10.66 -4.43
CA TYR A 45 3.61 -9.78 -4.61
C TYR A 45 2.45 -10.63 -5.14
N ASN A 46 1.24 -10.30 -4.73
CA ASN A 46 0.03 -10.78 -5.37
C ASN A 46 -0.60 -9.67 -6.23
N MET A 47 -1.71 -9.98 -6.89
CA MET A 47 -2.37 -9.00 -7.76
C MET A 47 -2.90 -7.79 -6.99
N ASN A 48 -3.35 -7.97 -5.75
CA ASN A 48 -3.78 -6.86 -4.89
C ASN A 48 -2.64 -5.89 -4.56
N ASP A 49 -1.42 -6.41 -4.36
CA ASP A 49 -0.24 -5.56 -4.15
C ASP A 49 0.05 -4.72 -5.41
N VAL A 50 -0.07 -5.32 -6.60
CA VAL A 50 0.11 -4.61 -7.88
C VAL A 50 -0.91 -3.49 -8.05
N GLN A 51 -2.20 -3.79 -7.91
CA GLN A 51 -3.28 -2.78 -8.02
C GLN A 51 -3.11 -1.63 -7.01
N TRP A 52 -2.66 -1.96 -5.80
CA TRP A 52 -2.36 -0.94 -4.81
C TRP A 52 -1.19 -0.04 -5.22
N ILE A 53 -0.11 -0.62 -5.77
CA ILE A 53 1.02 0.16 -6.26
C ILE A 53 0.60 1.04 -7.45
N GLU A 54 -0.30 0.60 -8.31
CA GLU A 54 -0.88 1.45 -9.36
C GLU A 54 -1.61 2.66 -8.75
N CYS A 55 -2.42 2.46 -7.71
CA CYS A 55 -3.07 3.56 -7.00
C CYS A 55 -2.07 4.52 -6.37
N LEU A 56 -1.02 4.01 -5.71
CA LEU A 56 0.08 4.83 -5.18
C LEU A 56 0.72 5.67 -6.29
N ARG A 57 0.98 5.06 -7.45
CA ARG A 57 1.60 5.73 -8.59
C ARG A 57 0.72 6.83 -9.16
N SER A 58 -0.59 6.60 -9.30
CA SER A 58 -1.53 7.65 -9.71
C SER A 58 -1.52 8.81 -8.71
N MET A 59 -1.61 8.55 -7.40
CA MET A 59 -1.50 9.62 -6.39
C MET A 59 -0.18 10.40 -6.47
N ILE A 60 0.94 9.73 -6.73
CA ILE A 60 2.27 10.38 -6.81
C ILE A 60 2.44 11.17 -8.11
N HIS A 61 2.10 10.57 -9.26
CA HIS A 61 2.49 11.07 -10.57
C HIS A 61 1.37 11.86 -11.25
N GLU A 62 0.11 11.48 -11.07
CA GLU A 62 -1.04 12.15 -11.69
C GLU A 62 -1.54 13.28 -10.78
N HIS A 63 -1.64 13.03 -9.47
CA HIS A 63 -2.12 14.02 -8.50
C HIS A 63 -0.99 14.83 -7.82
N GLY A 64 0.29 14.51 -8.09
CA GLY A 64 1.43 15.24 -7.56
C GLY A 64 1.61 15.14 -6.03
N ILE A 65 1.06 14.11 -5.40
CA ILE A 65 1.07 13.96 -3.94
C ILE A 65 2.38 13.31 -3.50
N SER A 66 3.10 13.94 -2.57
CA SER A 66 4.34 13.39 -2.04
C SER A 66 4.10 12.12 -1.23
N ILE A 67 5.11 11.24 -1.14
CA ILE A 67 5.07 10.03 -0.31
C ILE A 67 4.72 10.36 1.15
N ALA A 68 5.30 11.43 1.70
CA ALA A 68 5.03 11.87 3.06
C ALA A 68 3.55 12.28 3.25
N ALA A 69 2.98 13.00 2.28
CA ALA A 69 1.58 13.38 2.30
C ALA A 69 0.66 12.16 2.18
N ILE A 70 0.95 11.21 1.27
CA ILE A 70 0.18 9.96 1.13
C ILE A 70 0.14 9.20 2.46
N LYS A 71 1.29 9.00 3.11
CA LYS A 71 1.38 8.32 4.42
C LYS A 71 0.54 8.98 5.49
N LYS A 72 0.44 10.32 5.47
CA LYS A 72 -0.37 11.07 6.43
C LYS A 72 -1.86 10.99 6.09
N LEU A 73 -2.23 11.18 4.83
CA LEU A 73 -3.62 11.18 4.38
C LEU A 73 -4.30 9.84 4.57
N LEU A 74 -3.60 8.73 4.29
CA LEU A 74 -4.13 7.37 4.45
C LEU A 74 -4.46 6.99 5.90
N GLN A 75 -4.10 7.81 6.88
CA GLN A 75 -4.51 7.63 8.29
C GLN A 75 -5.93 8.17 8.56
N TYR A 76 -6.46 9.02 7.68
CA TYR A 76 -7.71 9.76 7.91
C TYR A 76 -8.73 9.57 6.79
N THR A 77 -8.28 9.28 5.58
CA THR A 77 -9.16 9.16 4.42
C THR A 77 -8.74 7.99 3.55
N PRO A 78 -9.69 7.21 3.01
CA PRO A 78 -9.37 6.08 2.15
C PRO A 78 -8.77 6.54 0.82
N CYS A 79 -8.00 5.65 0.20
CA CYS A 79 -7.31 5.96 -1.06
C CYS A 79 -8.24 6.43 -2.19
N TRP A 80 -9.48 5.95 -2.25
CA TRP A 80 -10.42 6.35 -3.31
C TRP A 80 -10.93 7.79 -3.18
N ASN A 81 -10.78 8.41 -2.01
CA ASN A 81 -11.04 9.85 -1.84
C ASN A 81 -9.81 10.69 -2.19
N ILE A 82 -8.60 10.14 -2.03
CA ILE A 82 -7.35 10.84 -2.34
C ILE A 82 -7.09 10.83 -3.85
N ALA A 83 -7.30 9.66 -4.48
CA ALA A 83 -7.04 9.42 -5.89
C ALA A 83 -8.27 9.65 -6.78
N ASP A 84 -9.32 10.31 -6.27
CA ASP A 84 -10.60 10.53 -6.98
C ASP A 84 -11.12 9.29 -7.74
N CYS A 85 -11.03 8.13 -7.09
CA CYS A 85 -11.22 6.86 -7.78
C CYS A 85 -12.71 6.64 -8.12
N PRO A 86 -13.06 6.48 -9.40
CA PRO A 86 -14.46 6.36 -9.82
C PRO A 86 -15.11 5.10 -9.25
N PHE A 87 -16.43 5.17 -9.03
CA PHE A 87 -17.19 4.08 -8.44
C PHE A 87 -16.99 2.74 -9.17
N GLU A 88 -16.99 2.77 -10.50
CA GLU A 88 -16.80 1.60 -11.36
C GLU A 88 -15.48 0.87 -11.12
N LYS A 89 -14.41 1.60 -10.78
CA LYS A 89 -13.10 1.04 -10.46
C LYS A 89 -13.07 0.54 -9.01
N ARG A 90 -13.56 1.33 -8.05
CA ARG A 90 -13.48 0.97 -6.62
C ARG A 90 -14.45 -0.14 -6.19
N LYS A 91 -15.55 -0.39 -6.91
CA LYS A 91 -16.51 -1.47 -6.57
C LYS A 91 -15.88 -2.88 -6.60
N GLN A 92 -14.73 -3.03 -7.25
CA GLN A 92 -13.94 -4.27 -7.30
C GLN A 92 -12.67 -4.19 -6.43
N CYS A 93 -12.43 -3.08 -5.75
CA CYS A 93 -11.23 -2.86 -4.95
C CYS A 93 -11.34 -3.57 -3.59
N THR A 94 -10.31 -4.35 -3.23
CA THR A 94 -10.30 -5.07 -1.95
C THR A 94 -10.29 -4.15 -0.73
N ALA A 95 -9.67 -2.97 -0.80
CA ALA A 95 -9.70 -1.97 0.27
C ALA A 95 -11.13 -1.44 0.50
N PHE A 96 -11.83 -1.11 -0.58
CA PHE A 96 -13.23 -0.64 -0.55
C PHE A 96 -14.17 -1.70 -0.02
N MET A 97 -14.06 -2.94 -0.52
CA MET A 97 -14.90 -4.06 -0.08
C MET A 97 -14.69 -4.42 1.40
N SER A 98 -13.49 -4.17 1.96
CA SER A 98 -13.24 -4.40 3.39
C SER A 98 -13.54 -3.19 4.28
N ASN A 99 -14.08 -2.10 3.72
CA ASN A 99 -14.26 -0.82 4.41
C ASN A 99 -12.97 -0.32 5.11
N GLY A 100 -11.81 -0.58 4.48
CA GLY A 100 -10.49 -0.22 4.99
C GLY A 100 -9.96 1.06 4.34
N LEU A 101 -9.10 1.79 5.05
CA LEU A 101 -8.45 3.00 4.51
C LEU A 101 -7.38 2.64 3.47
N VAL A 102 -6.75 1.48 3.64
CA VAL A 102 -5.73 0.89 2.77
C VAL A 102 -5.98 -0.61 2.58
N PRO A 103 -5.28 -1.28 1.64
CA PRO A 103 -5.30 -2.74 1.58
C PRO A 103 -4.89 -3.39 2.91
N ARG A 104 -5.64 -4.41 3.35
CA ARG A 104 -5.48 -5.08 4.66
C ARG A 104 -4.05 -5.46 5.05
N LYS A 105 -3.20 -5.85 4.09
CA LYS A 105 -1.79 -6.20 4.38
C LYS A 105 -1.00 -5.03 4.98
N ILE A 106 -1.41 -3.79 4.72
CA ILE A 106 -0.80 -2.57 5.27
C ILE A 106 -1.35 -2.30 6.67
N ASP A 107 -2.65 -2.50 6.89
CA ASP A 107 -3.34 -2.26 8.17
C ASP A 107 -2.90 -3.19 9.32
N GLU A 108 -2.38 -4.39 9.05
CA GLU A 108 -1.99 -5.38 10.08
C GLU A 108 -0.83 -4.95 11.00
N VAL A 109 -0.36 -3.70 10.92
CA VAL A 109 0.46 -3.10 11.96
C VAL A 109 -0.46 -2.76 13.13
N LYS A 110 -0.61 -3.69 14.09
CA LYS A 110 -1.02 -3.31 15.44
C LYS A 110 -0.14 -2.12 15.83
N PRO A 111 -0.69 -0.96 16.23
CA PRO A 111 0.15 0.10 16.75
C PRO A 111 0.99 -0.52 17.86
N GLN A 112 2.32 -0.46 17.73
CA GLN A 112 3.19 -0.73 18.87
C GLN A 112 2.62 0.16 19.97
N ARG A 113 2.15 -0.46 21.07
CA ARG A 113 1.58 0.24 22.22
C ARG A 113 2.50 1.43 22.47
N ILE A 114 2.00 2.65 22.23
CA ILE A 114 2.71 3.87 22.62
C ILE A 114 2.96 3.63 24.11
N ALA A 115 4.23 3.49 24.49
CA ALA A 115 4.60 3.37 25.89
C ALA A 115 3.89 4.51 26.62
N ARG A 116 3.15 4.18 27.68
CA ARG A 116 2.46 5.19 28.49
C ARG A 116 3.46 6.30 28.78
N VAL A 117 3.20 7.50 28.26
CA VAL A 117 3.95 8.67 28.65
C VAL A 117 3.50 8.94 30.07
N ASP A 118 4.35 8.63 31.04
CA ASP A 118 4.12 8.96 32.44
C ASP A 118 4.19 10.49 32.57
N TRP A 119 3.02 11.12 32.66
CA TRP A 119 2.86 12.57 32.89
C TRP A 119 3.16 12.96 34.34
N ASN A 120 4.21 12.42 34.95
CA ASN A 120 4.72 12.94 36.21
C ASN A 120 5.59 14.16 35.93
N VAL A 121 4.92 15.27 35.61
CA VAL A 121 5.50 16.61 35.70
C VAL A 121 5.33 17.04 37.15
N ALA A 122 6.45 17.13 37.85
CA ALA A 122 6.56 17.69 39.19
C ALA A 122 6.27 19.20 39.21
#